data_AF-A0A1D8U422-F1
#
_entry.id   AF-A0A1D8U422-F1
#
_cell.length_a   1.000
_cell.length_b   1.000
_cell.length_c   1.000
_cell.angle_alpha   90.00
_cell.angle_beta   90.00
_cell.angle_gamma   90.00
#
_symmetry.space_group_name_H-M   'P 1'
#
loop_
_entity.id
_entity.type
_entity.pdbx_description
1 polymer ?
#
loop_
_entity_poly.entity_id
_entity_poly.type
_entity_poly.pdbx_seq_one_letter_code
_entity_poly.pdbx_strand_id
1 'polypeptide(L)'
;MIDQTYTLGAGDVILITIFRVPEFSGQQQVGVDGSLKLPLVGKLTVEGMTLEEAEFAIATKYQSELRSPAITVSLLQARPLQIAISGEIKKPGSYVLPLINNTQFPSIAQAVQLAGGMTQSADLEAVEIRRTQPSGITDRIRVNLSQLLQAGDLSQNLILRDGDVIMIPATTEVDLAKTAQLAASNLASTDAISDVAVVGEVFRPGAYRLGGGQNLAGGENGASRPTVTQAIQTAGGIKPSANVRQIQVRRPTRNGTEQLININLWKLLQEGDLSQDLALQRGDTVIIPAVTEITAAEAAQIASTNLSPNIIRVNVSGEVKQPGTVEIPSNTTLNEALLSVGGFNERSEEVVELIRFNPDGSLTRREIQVNLKQGLNDETNPLLWNNDIILAGRSRSARITDTLSNILGPVLQIVPALRLLLD
;
A
#
# COMPACT_ATOMS: atom_id res chain seq x y z
N MET A 1 -21.63 -24.97 22.93
CA MET A 1 -21.05 -23.98 23.85
C MET A 1 -19.55 -24.19 23.84
N ILE A 2 -18.77 -23.15 23.56
CA ILE A 2 -17.31 -23.26 23.54
C ILE A 2 -16.88 -23.22 25.00
N ASP A 3 -16.36 -24.32 25.55
CA ASP A 3 -15.93 -24.37 26.95
C ASP A 3 -14.73 -23.42 27.14
N GLN A 4 -14.91 -22.34 27.90
CA GLN A 4 -13.90 -21.28 28.11
C GLN A 4 -13.05 -21.54 29.35
N THR A 5 -13.18 -22.72 29.96
CA THR A 5 -12.53 -23.03 31.24
C THR A 5 -11.06 -23.37 31.04
N TYR A 6 -10.19 -22.77 31.86
CA TYR A 6 -8.76 -23.10 31.89
C TYR A 6 -8.57 -24.57 32.31
N THR A 7 -7.76 -25.30 31.55
CA THR A 7 -7.40 -26.69 31.86
C THR A 7 -5.89 -26.83 32.04
N LEU A 8 -5.51 -27.59 33.07
CA LEU A 8 -4.12 -27.84 33.43
C LEU A 8 -3.41 -28.63 32.33
N GLY A 9 -2.12 -28.41 32.20
CA GLY A 9 -1.26 -29.13 31.26
C GLY A 9 0.21 -28.87 31.54
N ALA A 10 1.06 -29.56 30.78
CA ALA A 10 2.50 -29.58 31.00
C ALA A 10 3.11 -28.16 31.11
N GLY A 11 3.87 -27.92 32.16
CA GLY A 11 4.54 -26.64 32.41
C GLY A 11 3.81 -25.69 33.36
N ASP A 12 2.53 -25.92 33.66
CA ASP A 12 1.78 -25.13 34.64
C ASP A 12 2.38 -25.28 36.04
N VAL A 13 2.39 -24.19 36.81
CA VAL A 13 2.79 -24.19 38.21
C VAL A 13 1.56 -23.87 39.05
N ILE A 14 1.23 -24.77 39.96
CA ILE A 14 0.12 -24.64 40.89
C ILE A 14 0.63 -24.57 42.33
N LEU A 15 -0.12 -23.90 43.20
CA LEU A 15 0.03 -23.99 44.64
C LEU A 15 -1.02 -24.94 45.18
N ILE A 16 -0.55 -26.01 45.83
CA ILE A 16 -1.41 -26.93 46.56
C ILE A 16 -1.35 -26.52 48.03
N THR A 17 -2.49 -26.20 48.62
CA THR A 17 -2.63 -25.89 50.04
C THR A 17 -3.45 -26.98 50.70
N ILE A 18 -2.85 -27.72 51.63
CA ILE A 18 -3.50 -28.78 52.41
C ILE A 18 -3.71 -28.23 53.82
N PHE A 19 -4.96 -27.96 54.18
CA PHE A 19 -5.27 -27.38 55.48
C PHE A 19 -4.87 -28.31 56.61
N ARG A 20 -4.32 -27.72 57.68
CA ARG A 20 -3.82 -28.41 58.89
C ARG A 20 -2.59 -29.29 58.68
N VAL A 21 -2.07 -29.38 57.44
CA VAL A 21 -0.89 -30.18 57.09
C VAL A 21 0.01 -29.38 56.13
N PRO A 22 0.57 -28.24 56.58
CA PRO A 22 1.38 -27.36 55.74
C PRO A 22 2.63 -28.06 55.17
N GLU A 23 3.14 -29.11 55.81
CA GLU A 23 4.28 -29.91 55.36
C GLU A 23 4.04 -30.63 54.03
N PHE A 24 2.78 -30.87 53.64
CA PHE A 24 2.41 -31.46 52.34
C PHE A 24 1.88 -30.41 51.36
N SER A 25 1.81 -29.15 51.79
CA SER A 25 1.50 -28.01 50.92
C SER A 25 2.76 -27.57 50.17
N GLY A 26 2.57 -26.95 49.01
CA GLY A 26 3.69 -26.40 48.27
C GLY A 26 3.38 -26.13 46.80
N GLN A 27 4.35 -25.50 46.15
CA GLN A 27 4.31 -25.29 44.71
C GLN A 27 4.65 -26.59 44.00
N GLN A 28 3.85 -26.95 43.00
CA GLN A 28 4.08 -28.11 42.15
C GLN A 28 3.98 -27.70 40.69
N GLN A 29 4.90 -28.20 39.89
CA GLN A 29 4.87 -28.03 38.43
C GLN A 29 4.29 -29.28 37.78
N VAL A 30 3.38 -29.09 36.83
CA VAL A 30 2.87 -30.16 35.99
C VAL A 30 3.99 -30.60 35.04
N GLY A 31 4.38 -31.87 35.13
CA GLY A 31 5.42 -32.47 34.30
C GLY A 31 5.04 -32.52 32.82
N VAL A 32 6.04 -32.79 31.97
CA VAL A 32 5.86 -32.97 30.51
C VAL A 32 4.92 -34.12 30.14
N ASP A 33 4.69 -35.02 31.09
CA ASP A 33 3.78 -36.16 30.97
C ASP A 33 2.39 -35.88 31.56
N GLY A 34 2.07 -34.60 31.82
CA GLY A 34 0.76 -34.17 32.28
C GLY A 34 0.48 -34.44 33.76
N SER A 35 1.51 -34.71 34.57
CA SER A 35 1.32 -35.17 35.94
C SER A 35 1.97 -34.29 37.02
N LEU A 36 1.42 -34.35 38.23
CA LEU A 36 1.99 -33.78 39.44
C LEU A 36 2.71 -34.87 40.24
N LYS A 37 3.78 -34.47 40.93
CA LYS A 37 4.47 -35.29 41.93
C LYS A 37 4.04 -34.83 43.32
N LEU A 38 3.25 -35.64 43.99
CA LEU A 38 2.69 -35.34 45.31
C LEU A 38 3.49 -36.06 46.40
N PRO A 39 3.89 -35.37 47.49
CA PRO A 39 4.51 -36.00 48.65
C PRO A 39 3.71 -37.20 49.17
N LEU A 40 4.41 -38.31 49.48
CA LEU A 40 3.88 -39.57 50.03
C LEU A 40 2.94 -40.37 49.11
N VAL A 41 2.12 -39.70 48.28
CA VAL A 41 1.10 -40.37 47.44
C VAL A 41 1.50 -40.50 45.97
N GLY A 42 2.67 -39.98 45.59
CA GLY A 42 3.30 -40.22 44.30
C GLY A 42 2.72 -39.40 43.15
N LYS A 43 2.66 -40.01 41.96
CA LYS A 43 2.27 -39.33 40.71
C LYS A 43 0.75 -39.26 40.54
N LEU A 44 0.24 -38.12 40.09
CA LEU A 44 -1.17 -37.93 39.71
C LEU A 44 -1.27 -37.20 38.36
N THR A 45 -1.96 -37.77 37.38
CA THR A 45 -2.23 -37.11 36.10
C THR A 45 -3.29 -36.03 36.27
N VAL A 46 -3.01 -34.81 35.80
CA VAL A 46 -3.92 -33.66 35.86
C VAL A 46 -4.10 -32.95 34.52
N GLU A 47 -3.47 -33.45 33.45
CA GLU A 47 -3.62 -32.88 32.11
C GLU A 47 -5.08 -32.91 31.65
N GLY A 48 -5.55 -31.77 31.16
CA GLY A 48 -6.93 -31.56 30.75
C GLY A 48 -7.91 -31.29 31.89
N MET A 49 -7.50 -31.41 33.16
CA MET A 49 -8.37 -31.13 34.30
C MET A 49 -8.50 -29.64 34.58
N THR A 50 -9.66 -29.21 35.04
CA THR A 50 -9.82 -27.89 35.67
C THR A 50 -9.14 -27.86 37.06
N LEU A 51 -8.98 -26.67 37.65
CA LEU A 51 -8.44 -26.55 39.00
C LEU A 51 -9.31 -27.26 40.05
N GLU A 52 -10.63 -27.22 39.87
CA GLU A 52 -11.61 -27.86 40.76
C GLU A 52 -11.54 -29.40 40.65
N GLU A 53 -11.43 -29.91 39.42
CA GLU A 53 -11.24 -31.35 39.17
C GLU A 53 -9.91 -31.85 39.75
N ALA A 54 -8.84 -31.05 39.59
CA ALA A 54 -7.54 -31.35 40.18
C ALA A 54 -7.59 -31.34 41.72
N GLU A 55 -8.28 -30.37 42.33
CA GLU A 55 -8.50 -30.32 43.77
C GLU A 55 -9.16 -31.60 44.29
N PHE A 56 -10.25 -32.02 43.65
CA PHE A 56 -10.96 -33.26 44.00
C PHE A 56 -10.09 -34.51 43.80
N ALA A 57 -9.35 -34.58 42.70
CA ALA A 57 -8.47 -35.70 42.39
C ALA A 57 -7.31 -35.82 43.40
N ILE A 58 -6.70 -34.68 43.76
CA ILE A 58 -5.63 -34.62 44.77
C ILE A 58 -6.18 -34.99 46.15
N ALA A 59 -7.35 -34.47 46.54
CA ALA A 59 -7.99 -34.81 47.81
C ALA A 59 -8.26 -36.32 47.92
N THR A 60 -8.78 -36.92 46.84
CA THR A 60 -9.02 -38.37 46.76
C THR A 60 -7.71 -39.15 46.90
N LYS A 61 -6.63 -38.71 46.23
CA LYS A 61 -5.33 -39.36 46.29
C LYS A 61 -4.74 -39.36 47.71
N TYR A 62 -4.91 -38.26 48.46
CA TYR A 62 -4.43 -38.11 49.83
C TYR A 62 -5.26 -38.81 50.92
N GLN A 63 -6.43 -39.36 50.61
CA GLN A 63 -7.24 -40.10 51.61
C GLN A 63 -6.54 -41.35 52.17
N SER A 64 -5.53 -41.88 51.46
CA SER A 64 -4.71 -43.00 51.94
C SER A 64 -3.79 -42.62 53.11
N GLU A 65 -3.38 -41.35 53.18
CA GLU A 65 -2.42 -40.84 54.16
C GLU A 65 -3.06 -39.88 55.17
N LEU A 66 -4.17 -39.21 54.81
CA LEU A 66 -4.84 -38.18 55.60
C LEU A 66 -6.33 -38.49 55.80
N ARG A 67 -6.84 -38.24 57.02
CA ARG A 67 -8.27 -38.33 57.31
C ARG A 67 -8.97 -37.02 56.90
N SER A 68 -9.83 -37.10 55.88
CA SER A 68 -10.63 -35.98 55.36
C SER A 68 -9.78 -34.74 55.00
N PRO A 69 -8.85 -34.85 54.03
CA PRO A 69 -8.01 -33.71 53.64
C PRO A 69 -8.86 -32.61 53.00
N ALA A 70 -8.75 -31.39 53.51
CA ALA A 70 -9.24 -30.20 52.84
C ALA A 70 -8.09 -29.60 52.04
N ILE A 71 -8.24 -29.54 50.72
CA ILE A 71 -7.19 -29.11 49.79
C ILE A 71 -7.73 -27.95 48.97
N THR A 72 -6.87 -27.00 48.65
CA THR A 72 -7.16 -25.95 47.66
C THR A 72 -6.04 -25.91 46.64
N VAL A 73 -6.41 -25.81 45.37
CA VAL A 73 -5.46 -25.69 44.26
C VAL A 73 -5.62 -24.33 43.60
N SER A 74 -4.54 -23.56 43.51
CA SER A 74 -4.52 -22.30 42.77
C SER A 74 -3.43 -22.28 41.72
N LEU A 75 -3.71 -21.66 40.58
CA LEU A 75 -2.73 -21.48 39.51
C LEU A 75 -1.78 -20.34 39.88
N LEU A 76 -0.49 -20.65 40.08
CA LEU A 76 0.54 -19.64 40.31
C LEU A 76 1.07 -19.09 38.99
N GLN A 77 1.36 -19.98 38.04
CA GLN A 77 1.90 -19.63 36.74
C GLN A 77 1.30 -20.53 35.68
N ALA A 78 0.64 -19.92 34.69
CA ALA A 78 0.17 -20.63 33.51
C ALA A 78 1.33 -20.90 32.55
N ARG A 79 1.29 -22.03 31.84
CA ARG A 79 2.20 -22.30 30.72
C ARG A 79 1.99 -21.27 29.61
N PRO A 80 3.07 -20.81 28.94
CA PRO A 80 2.91 -19.95 27.78
C PRO A 80 2.28 -20.74 26.63
N LEU A 81 1.40 -20.12 25.87
CA LEU A 81 0.72 -20.75 24.74
C LEU A 81 1.62 -20.74 23.53
N GLN A 82 1.77 -21.88 22.86
CA GLN A 82 2.43 -21.96 21.58
C GLN A 82 1.38 -22.04 20.48
N ILE A 83 1.40 -21.07 19.58
CA ILE A 83 0.51 -21.02 18.41
C ILE A 83 1.34 -20.94 17.12
N ALA A 84 0.72 -21.25 15.99
CA ALA A 84 1.28 -20.98 14.67
C ALA A 84 0.37 -20.05 13.88
N ILE A 85 0.95 -19.07 13.18
CA ILE A 85 0.21 -18.13 12.33
C ILE A 85 0.77 -18.18 10.91
N SER A 86 -0.12 -18.26 9.92
CA SER A 86 0.24 -18.42 8.52
C SER A 86 -0.71 -17.65 7.58
N GLY A 87 -0.26 -17.46 6.33
CA GLY A 87 -1.02 -16.79 5.29
C GLY A 87 -0.71 -15.29 5.16
N GLU A 88 -1.74 -14.48 4.91
CA GLU A 88 -1.66 -13.03 4.65
C GLU A 88 -1.40 -12.20 5.92
N ILE A 89 -0.23 -12.41 6.52
CA ILE A 89 0.24 -11.75 7.72
C ILE A 89 1.70 -11.31 7.63
N LYS A 90 2.08 -10.20 8.27
CA LYS A 90 3.42 -9.61 8.15
C LYS A 90 4.55 -10.58 8.52
N LYS A 91 4.44 -11.26 9.66
CA LYS A 91 5.43 -12.24 10.12
C LYS A 91 4.72 -13.58 10.37
N PRO A 92 4.71 -14.52 9.40
CA PRO A 92 4.23 -15.86 9.65
C PRO A 92 5.26 -16.64 10.48
N GLY A 93 4.78 -17.59 11.29
CA GLY A 93 5.65 -18.41 12.13
C GLY A 93 4.96 -18.85 13.42
N SER A 94 5.77 -19.45 14.30
CA SER A 94 5.34 -19.87 15.64
C SER A 94 5.52 -18.73 16.64
N TYR A 95 4.52 -18.55 17.50
CA TYR A 95 4.49 -17.51 18.52
C TYR A 95 4.27 -18.12 19.89
N VAL A 96 4.95 -17.55 20.88
CA VAL A 96 4.79 -17.89 22.30
C VAL A 96 4.07 -16.72 22.96
N LEU A 97 2.84 -16.95 23.43
CA LEU A 97 2.01 -15.93 24.04
C LEU A 97 1.89 -16.19 25.55
N PRO A 98 2.31 -15.24 26.41
CA PRO A 98 2.01 -15.33 27.83
C PRO A 98 0.50 -15.08 28.06
N LEU A 99 -0.05 -15.66 29.12
CA LEU A 99 -1.37 -15.25 29.59
C LEU A 99 -1.30 -13.83 30.15
N ILE A 100 -2.38 -13.07 29.96
CA ILE A 100 -2.51 -11.74 30.54
C ILE A 100 -2.95 -11.92 31.99
N ASN A 101 -2.19 -11.34 32.93
CA ASN A 101 -2.44 -11.42 34.38
C ASN A 101 -2.63 -12.87 34.89
N ASN A 102 -1.97 -13.86 34.26
CA ASN A 102 -2.09 -15.29 34.57
C ASN A 102 -3.53 -15.86 34.55
N THR A 103 -4.49 -15.15 33.96
CA THR A 103 -5.92 -15.51 34.03
C THR A 103 -6.66 -15.33 32.72
N GLN A 104 -6.20 -14.44 31.84
CA GLN A 104 -6.86 -14.18 30.56
C GLN A 104 -6.04 -14.75 29.39
N PHE A 105 -6.68 -15.64 28.64
CA PHE A 105 -6.13 -16.16 27.39
C PHE A 105 -6.03 -15.04 26.34
N PRO A 106 -4.93 -15.00 25.58
CA PRO A 106 -4.77 -14.04 24.50
C PRO A 106 -5.76 -14.33 23.37
N SER A 107 -6.19 -13.27 22.69
CA SER A 107 -7.17 -13.39 21.60
C SER A 107 -6.49 -13.46 20.24
N ILE A 108 -7.26 -13.84 19.21
CA ILE A 108 -6.81 -13.82 17.82
C ILE A 108 -6.29 -12.43 17.40
N ALA A 109 -6.96 -11.35 17.79
CA ALA A 109 -6.53 -9.99 17.48
C ALA A 109 -5.13 -9.67 18.07
N GLN A 110 -4.87 -10.10 19.30
CA GLN A 110 -3.56 -9.90 19.95
C GLN A 110 -2.45 -10.70 19.27
N ALA A 111 -2.74 -11.93 18.86
CA ALA A 111 -1.81 -12.76 18.10
C ALA A 111 -1.46 -12.13 16.74
N VAL A 112 -2.47 -11.60 16.03
CA VAL A 112 -2.29 -10.88 14.77
C VAL A 112 -1.43 -9.62 14.96
N GLN A 113 -1.67 -8.85 16.02
CA GLN A 113 -0.88 -7.67 16.36
C GLN A 113 0.57 -8.03 16.66
N LEU A 114 0.82 -9.09 17.45
CA LEU A 114 2.17 -9.57 17.75
C LEU A 114 2.92 -10.01 16.48
N ALA A 115 2.21 -10.62 15.53
CA ALA A 115 2.75 -10.97 14.23
C ALA A 115 2.92 -9.78 13.27
N GLY A 116 2.64 -8.56 13.75
CA GLY A 116 2.86 -7.31 13.04
C GLY A 116 1.74 -6.94 12.06
N GLY A 117 0.56 -7.53 12.20
CA GLY A 117 -0.65 -7.22 11.44
C GLY A 117 -0.80 -7.98 10.11
N MET A 118 -2.02 -8.01 9.61
CA MET A 118 -2.46 -8.63 8.35
C MET A 118 -2.02 -7.79 7.14
N THR A 119 -1.74 -8.42 6.01
CA THR A 119 -1.58 -7.69 4.75
C THR A 119 -2.94 -7.19 4.28
N GLN A 120 -3.00 -6.20 3.38
CA GLN A 120 -4.31 -5.77 2.87
C GLN A 120 -4.89 -6.74 1.82
N SER A 121 -4.17 -7.80 1.49
CA SER A 121 -4.66 -8.89 0.65
C SER A 121 -5.39 -9.97 1.46
N ALA A 122 -5.40 -9.86 2.80
CA ALA A 122 -6.03 -10.82 3.68
C ALA A 122 -7.57 -10.81 3.57
N ASP A 123 -8.17 -11.99 3.59
CA ASP A 123 -9.61 -12.16 3.74
C ASP A 123 -9.97 -12.22 5.24
N LEU A 124 -10.54 -11.12 5.72
CA LEU A 124 -10.98 -10.95 7.10
C LEU A 124 -12.20 -11.83 7.46
N GLU A 125 -12.97 -12.28 6.47
CA GLU A 125 -14.23 -13.01 6.69
C GLU A 125 -14.01 -14.53 6.74
N ALA A 126 -12.84 -14.99 6.30
CA ALA A 126 -12.50 -16.41 6.16
C ALA A 126 -11.28 -16.81 6.99
N VAL A 127 -10.95 -16.08 8.06
CA VAL A 127 -9.87 -16.47 8.96
C VAL A 127 -10.23 -17.80 9.63
N GLU A 128 -9.32 -18.77 9.63
CA GLU A 128 -9.55 -20.09 10.20
C GLU A 128 -8.63 -20.35 11.39
N ILE A 129 -9.19 -20.87 12.47
CA ILE A 129 -8.44 -21.44 13.59
C ILE A 129 -8.60 -22.96 13.53
N ARG A 130 -7.48 -23.66 13.43
CA ARG A 130 -7.41 -25.12 13.55
C ARG A 130 -6.99 -25.46 14.96
N ARG A 131 -7.87 -26.17 15.68
CA ARG A 131 -7.67 -26.53 17.08
C ARG A 131 -7.72 -28.03 17.24
N THR A 132 -6.63 -28.63 17.71
CA THR A 132 -6.57 -30.07 17.98
C THR A 132 -7.08 -30.33 19.40
N GLN A 133 -8.14 -31.11 19.52
CA GLN A 133 -8.67 -31.56 20.79
C GLN A 133 -7.78 -32.65 21.42
N PRO A 134 -7.90 -32.90 22.74
CA PRO A 134 -7.24 -34.04 23.39
C PRO A 134 -7.58 -35.40 22.75
N SER A 135 -8.74 -35.51 22.10
CA SER A 135 -9.17 -36.69 21.33
C SER A 135 -8.38 -36.92 20.04
N GLY A 136 -7.53 -35.96 19.63
CA GLY A 136 -6.82 -35.96 18.36
C GLY A 136 -7.63 -35.40 17.18
N ILE A 137 -8.90 -35.05 17.38
CA ILE A 137 -9.74 -34.43 16.35
C ILE A 137 -9.35 -32.96 16.19
N THR A 138 -9.12 -32.50 14.94
CA THR A 138 -8.86 -31.09 14.64
C THR A 138 -10.15 -30.38 14.22
N ASP A 139 -10.63 -29.49 15.07
CA ASP A 139 -11.72 -28.57 14.74
C ASP A 139 -11.25 -27.46 13.81
N ARG A 140 -12.12 -27.02 12.91
CA ARG A 140 -11.92 -25.82 12.08
C ARG A 140 -12.96 -24.79 12.47
N ILE A 141 -12.49 -23.70 13.07
CA ILE A 141 -13.33 -22.60 13.54
C ILE A 141 -13.12 -21.44 12.59
N ARG A 142 -14.18 -21.06 11.86
CA ARG A 142 -14.16 -19.87 11.02
C ARG A 142 -14.42 -18.63 11.89
N VAL A 143 -13.62 -17.60 11.68
CA VAL A 143 -13.67 -16.32 12.38
C VAL A 143 -13.84 -15.21 11.36
N ASN A 144 -14.83 -14.34 11.59
CA ASN A 144 -15.07 -13.17 10.76
C ASN A 144 -14.55 -11.90 11.48
N LEU A 145 -13.30 -11.55 11.22
CA LEU A 145 -12.69 -10.33 11.76
C LEU A 145 -13.25 -9.05 11.12
N SER A 146 -13.96 -9.12 9.98
CA SER A 146 -14.63 -7.94 9.43
C SER A 146 -15.78 -7.49 10.33
N GLN A 147 -16.53 -8.43 10.91
CA GLN A 147 -17.58 -8.14 11.90
C GLN A 147 -17.01 -7.56 13.21
N LEU A 148 -15.82 -8.02 13.63
CA LEU A 148 -15.12 -7.41 14.76
C LEU A 148 -14.80 -5.93 14.48
N LEU A 149 -14.30 -5.61 13.28
CA LEU A 149 -13.90 -4.26 12.90
C LEU A 149 -15.09 -3.33 12.59
N GLN A 150 -16.17 -3.86 12.01
CA GLN A 150 -17.33 -3.07 11.56
C GLN A 150 -18.41 -2.95 12.63
N ALA A 151 -18.77 -4.07 13.26
CA ALA A 151 -19.88 -4.16 14.20
C ALA A 151 -19.41 -4.20 15.66
N GLY A 152 -18.10 -4.28 15.92
CA GLY A 152 -17.57 -4.46 17.27
C GLY A 152 -17.94 -5.82 17.87
N ASP A 153 -18.26 -6.81 17.04
CA ASP A 153 -18.70 -8.13 17.51
C ASP A 153 -17.53 -8.88 18.17
N LEU A 154 -17.45 -8.78 19.51
CA LEU A 154 -16.43 -9.43 20.31
C LEU A 154 -16.49 -10.95 20.26
N SER A 155 -17.59 -11.57 19.81
CA SER A 155 -17.68 -13.02 19.64
C SER A 155 -16.72 -13.53 18.56
N GLN A 156 -16.33 -12.66 17.62
CA GLN A 156 -15.33 -12.95 16.59
C GLN A 156 -13.89 -12.81 17.10
N ASN A 157 -13.65 -12.18 18.25
CA ASN A 157 -12.32 -12.08 18.83
C ASN A 157 -11.99 -13.31 19.70
N LEU A 158 -11.95 -14.50 19.06
CA LEU A 158 -11.82 -15.78 19.75
C LEU A 158 -10.57 -15.84 20.64
N ILE A 159 -10.73 -16.42 21.84
CA ILE A 159 -9.61 -16.79 22.71
C ILE A 159 -8.82 -17.96 22.12
N LEU A 160 -7.50 -17.85 22.19
CA LEU A 160 -6.58 -18.85 21.67
C LEU A 160 -6.24 -19.88 22.74
N ARG A 161 -5.96 -21.09 22.29
CA ARG A 161 -5.49 -22.21 23.10
C ARG A 161 -4.12 -22.65 22.62
N ASP A 162 -3.44 -23.37 23.50
CA ASP A 162 -2.17 -24.00 23.17
C ASP A 162 -2.33 -24.96 21.99
N GLY A 163 -1.41 -24.88 21.02
CA GLY A 163 -1.45 -25.65 19.78
C GLY A 163 -2.39 -25.12 18.69
N ASP A 164 -3.09 -24.00 18.90
CA ASP A 164 -3.93 -23.40 17.86
C ASP A 164 -3.09 -22.99 16.63
N VAL A 165 -3.58 -23.31 15.44
CA VAL A 165 -3.01 -22.86 14.16
C VAL A 165 -3.96 -21.89 13.49
N ILE A 166 -3.52 -20.65 13.31
CA ILE A 166 -4.27 -19.57 12.69
C ILE A 166 -3.86 -19.45 11.22
N MET A 167 -4.83 -19.57 10.33
CA MET A 167 -4.66 -19.44 8.89
C MET A 167 -5.44 -18.22 8.40
N ILE A 168 -4.74 -17.29 7.75
CA ILE A 168 -5.32 -16.07 7.18
C ILE A 168 -5.24 -16.18 5.66
N PRO A 169 -6.33 -16.54 4.97
CA PRO A 169 -6.31 -16.66 3.52
C PRO A 169 -6.19 -15.30 2.84
N ALA A 170 -5.80 -15.31 1.56
CA ALA A 170 -5.89 -14.15 0.70
C ALA A 170 -7.31 -14.03 0.12
N THR A 171 -7.82 -12.80 -0.01
CA THR A 171 -9.10 -12.57 -0.68
C THR A 171 -8.98 -12.85 -2.18
N THR A 172 -10.02 -13.45 -2.76
CA THR A 172 -10.13 -13.62 -4.21
C THR A 172 -10.67 -12.38 -4.89
N GLU A 173 -11.50 -11.60 -4.18
CA GLU A 173 -12.12 -10.38 -4.67
C GLU A 173 -11.66 -9.18 -3.83
N VAL A 174 -11.19 -8.12 -4.49
CA VAL A 174 -10.67 -6.94 -3.79
C VAL A 174 -11.77 -5.89 -3.68
N ASP A 175 -12.21 -5.68 -2.44
CA ASP A 175 -13.08 -4.58 -2.05
C ASP A 175 -12.24 -3.44 -1.50
N LEU A 176 -12.21 -2.30 -2.20
CA LEU A 176 -11.42 -1.12 -1.83
C LEU A 176 -11.83 -0.55 -0.46
N ALA A 177 -13.12 -0.56 -0.14
CA ALA A 177 -13.61 -0.03 1.13
C ALA A 177 -13.15 -0.92 2.30
N LYS A 178 -13.24 -2.25 2.15
CA LYS A 178 -12.71 -3.19 3.16
C LYS A 178 -11.20 -3.08 3.31
N THR A 179 -10.49 -2.90 2.19
CA THR A 179 -9.03 -2.73 2.16
C THR A 179 -8.61 -1.48 2.91
N ALA A 180 -9.30 -0.35 2.67
CA ALA A 180 -9.09 0.91 3.38
C ALA A 180 -9.41 0.79 4.87
N GLN A 181 -10.52 0.12 5.22
CA GLN A 181 -10.89 -0.13 6.61
C GLN A 181 -9.84 -0.96 7.35
N LEU A 182 -9.34 -2.04 6.73
CA LEU A 182 -8.26 -2.83 7.30
C LEU A 182 -7.03 -1.97 7.52
N ALA A 183 -6.61 -1.20 6.50
CA ALA A 183 -5.44 -0.34 6.55
C ALA A 183 -5.49 0.71 7.68
N ALA A 184 -6.69 1.18 8.06
CA ALA A 184 -6.91 2.11 9.16
C ALA A 184 -7.01 1.43 10.54
N SER A 185 -7.03 0.10 10.61
CA SER A 185 -7.23 -0.65 11.84
C SER A 185 -5.92 -1.08 12.51
N ASN A 186 -6.00 -1.43 13.80
CA ASN A 186 -4.88 -2.03 14.54
C ASN A 186 -4.55 -3.47 14.11
N LEU A 187 -5.33 -4.07 13.19
CA LEU A 187 -5.04 -5.37 12.62
C LEU A 187 -4.21 -5.27 11.35
N ALA A 188 -4.02 -4.09 10.76
CA ALA A 188 -3.20 -3.95 9.57
C ALA A 188 -1.70 -4.02 9.84
N SER A 189 -0.97 -4.48 8.84
CA SER A 189 0.48 -4.48 8.80
C SER A 189 1.06 -3.05 8.83
N THR A 190 2.10 -2.85 9.63
CA THR A 190 2.75 -1.55 9.87
C THR A 190 3.86 -1.19 8.87
N ASP A 191 3.83 -1.74 7.65
CA ASP A 191 4.85 -1.40 6.65
C ASP A 191 4.63 0.01 6.11
N ALA A 192 5.42 0.95 6.64
CA ALA A 192 5.41 2.37 6.28
C ALA A 192 6.29 2.71 5.07
N ILE A 193 7.14 1.78 4.63
CA ILE A 193 8.00 1.95 3.46
C ILE A 193 7.58 0.91 2.43
N SER A 194 7.13 1.37 1.26
CA SER A 194 6.73 0.52 0.15
C SER A 194 7.70 0.73 -1.01
N ASP A 195 8.45 -0.31 -1.36
CA ASP A 195 9.08 -0.40 -2.68
C ASP A 195 7.97 -0.71 -3.69
N VAL A 196 7.65 0.24 -4.56
CA VAL A 196 6.58 0.11 -5.56
C VAL A 196 7.12 0.39 -6.96
N ALA A 197 6.47 -0.17 -7.98
CA ALA A 197 6.74 0.19 -9.37
C ALA A 197 5.58 1.03 -9.91
N VAL A 198 5.90 2.08 -10.67
CA VAL A 198 4.90 2.89 -11.39
C VAL A 198 5.23 2.80 -12.88
N VAL A 199 4.27 2.36 -13.68
CA VAL A 199 4.45 2.09 -15.12
C VAL A 199 3.26 2.61 -15.95
N GLY A 200 3.46 2.82 -17.24
CA GLY A 200 2.45 3.31 -18.18
C GLY A 200 2.52 4.82 -18.42
N GLU A 201 1.38 5.49 -18.46
CA GLU A 201 1.23 6.91 -18.82
C GLU A 201 1.59 7.88 -17.68
N VAL A 202 2.82 7.76 -17.20
CA VAL A 202 3.45 8.68 -16.22
C VAL A 202 4.71 9.31 -16.80
N PHE A 203 5.12 10.46 -16.28
CA PHE A 203 6.31 11.17 -16.78
C PHE A 203 7.61 10.43 -16.52
N ARG A 204 7.72 9.76 -15.37
CA ARG A 204 8.89 8.98 -14.98
C ARG A 204 8.39 7.59 -14.57
N PRO A 205 8.35 6.61 -15.48
CA PRO A 205 8.09 5.23 -15.08
C PRO A 205 9.34 4.66 -14.40
N GLY A 206 9.15 3.81 -13.39
CA GLY A 206 10.26 3.21 -12.67
C GLY A 206 9.87 2.65 -11.30
N ALA A 207 10.90 2.21 -10.57
CA ALA A 207 10.77 1.76 -9.19
C ALA A 207 10.97 2.94 -8.23
N TYR A 208 10.11 3.02 -7.22
CA TYR A 208 10.07 4.09 -6.23
C TYR A 208 10.07 3.50 -4.83
N ARG A 209 10.82 4.15 -3.94
CA ARG A 209 10.73 3.92 -2.50
C ARG A 209 9.88 5.00 -1.89
N LEU A 210 8.67 4.65 -1.51
CA LEU A 210 7.75 5.58 -0.87
C LEU A 210 7.80 5.37 0.63
N GLY A 211 8.19 6.42 1.37
CA GLY A 211 8.07 6.46 2.82
C GLY A 211 6.75 7.11 3.22
N GLY A 212 6.17 6.65 4.32
CA GLY A 212 4.99 7.27 4.90
C GLY A 212 5.23 8.75 5.19
N GLY A 213 4.35 9.60 4.68
CA GLY A 213 4.49 11.04 4.78
C GLY A 213 4.59 11.51 6.23
N GLN A 214 5.49 12.45 6.49
CA GLN A 214 5.56 13.16 7.76
C GLN A 214 4.37 14.14 7.81
N ASN A 215 3.41 13.86 8.70
CA ASN A 215 2.30 14.70 9.18
C ASN A 215 2.05 16.04 8.45
N LEU A 216 0.94 16.12 7.71
CA LEU A 216 0.17 17.36 7.60
C LEU A 216 -0.70 17.47 8.86
N ALA A 217 -0.27 18.34 9.79
CA ALA A 217 -1.01 18.92 10.92
C ALA A 217 -2.06 18.04 11.66
N GLY A 218 -1.67 17.51 12.84
CA GLY A 218 -2.58 17.48 14.00
C GLY A 218 -3.23 16.17 14.45
N GLY A 219 -2.67 14.98 14.16
CA GLY A 219 -3.19 13.70 14.68
C GLY A 219 -2.10 12.71 15.08
N GLU A 220 -2.34 11.95 16.16
CA GLU A 220 -1.41 11.03 16.81
C GLU A 220 -0.83 9.93 15.89
N ASN A 221 0.49 9.71 15.98
CA ASN A 221 1.26 8.47 15.74
C ASN A 221 0.72 7.41 14.75
N GLY A 222 0.24 7.81 13.57
CA GLY A 222 -0.02 6.91 12.45
C GLY A 222 1.01 7.13 11.34
N ALA A 223 1.90 6.15 11.11
CA ALA A 223 2.72 6.17 9.90
C ALA A 223 1.78 6.04 8.69
N SER A 224 1.45 7.16 8.05
CA SER A 224 0.51 7.20 6.94
C SER A 224 1.08 6.39 5.77
N ARG A 225 0.41 5.33 5.34
CA ARG A 225 0.92 4.46 4.27
C ARG A 225 0.91 5.21 2.95
N PRO A 226 1.92 5.02 2.08
CA PRO A 226 1.94 5.70 0.80
C PRO A 226 0.76 5.28 -0.06
N THR A 227 0.13 6.23 -0.76
CA THR A 227 -1.04 5.97 -1.60
C THR A 227 -0.69 5.96 -3.09
N VAL A 228 -1.65 5.53 -3.92
CA VAL A 228 -1.54 5.59 -5.38
C VAL A 228 -1.28 7.01 -5.86
N THR A 229 -1.99 8.00 -5.32
CA THR A 229 -1.77 9.42 -5.64
C THR A 229 -0.34 9.84 -5.33
N GLN A 230 0.19 9.48 -4.15
CA GLN A 230 1.58 9.79 -3.78
C GLN A 230 2.60 9.12 -4.72
N ALA A 231 2.35 7.87 -5.13
CA ALA A 231 3.20 7.16 -6.07
C ALA A 231 3.23 7.85 -7.44
N ILE A 232 2.06 8.25 -7.95
CA ILE A 232 1.91 8.97 -9.21
C ILE A 232 2.63 10.31 -9.15
N GLN A 233 2.46 11.08 -8.07
CA GLN A 233 3.16 12.36 -7.88
C GLN A 233 4.68 12.17 -7.84
N THR A 234 5.15 11.13 -7.16
CA THR A 234 6.58 10.79 -7.11
C THR A 234 7.12 10.37 -8.48
N ALA A 235 6.29 9.73 -9.31
CA ALA A 235 6.55 9.42 -10.71
C ALA A 235 6.50 10.65 -11.65
N GLY A 236 6.39 11.86 -11.10
CA GLY A 236 6.32 13.11 -11.85
C GLY A 236 4.94 13.40 -12.43
N GLY A 237 3.91 12.72 -11.95
CA GLY A 237 2.53 12.89 -12.41
C GLY A 237 2.17 12.04 -13.63
N ILE A 238 0.91 12.16 -14.03
CA ILE A 238 0.34 11.48 -15.21
C ILE A 238 0.50 12.31 -16.49
N LYS A 239 0.69 11.62 -17.62
CA LYS A 239 0.67 12.25 -18.95
C LYS A 239 -0.77 12.64 -19.36
N PRO A 240 -0.97 13.58 -20.29
CA PRO A 240 -2.31 13.91 -20.81
C PRO A 240 -3.06 12.74 -21.44
N SER A 241 -2.34 11.72 -21.91
CA SER A 241 -2.87 10.48 -22.47
C SER A 241 -3.28 9.44 -21.42
N ALA A 242 -3.11 9.71 -20.12
CA ALA A 242 -3.38 8.75 -19.06
C ALA A 242 -4.88 8.55 -18.80
N ASN A 243 -5.30 7.30 -18.64
CA ASN A 243 -6.66 6.94 -18.25
C ASN A 243 -6.77 6.83 -16.72
N VAL A 244 -7.14 7.95 -16.09
CA VAL A 244 -7.33 8.04 -14.63
C VAL A 244 -8.57 7.29 -14.10
N ARG A 245 -9.45 6.81 -14.98
CA ARG A 245 -10.65 6.05 -14.61
C ARG A 245 -10.39 4.56 -14.44
N GLN A 246 -9.28 4.06 -15.01
CA GLN A 246 -8.96 2.64 -15.09
C GLN A 246 -7.51 2.37 -14.69
N ILE A 247 -7.03 3.05 -13.66
CA ILE A 247 -5.71 2.75 -13.09
C ILE A 247 -5.78 1.36 -12.46
N GLN A 248 -4.73 0.57 -12.63
CA GLN A 248 -4.65 -0.78 -12.10
C GLN A 248 -3.50 -0.88 -11.12
N VAL A 249 -3.75 -1.47 -9.95
CA VAL A 249 -2.69 -1.85 -9.03
C VAL A 249 -2.60 -3.36 -9.03
N ARG A 250 -1.46 -3.86 -9.50
CA ARG A 250 -1.10 -5.28 -9.44
C ARG A 250 -0.34 -5.53 -8.15
N ARG A 251 -0.93 -6.33 -7.28
CA ARG A 251 -0.41 -6.64 -5.95
C ARG A 251 -0.03 -8.11 -5.84
N PRO A 252 1.25 -8.44 -5.55
CA PRO A 252 1.65 -9.81 -5.27
C PRO A 252 1.15 -10.24 -3.89
N THR A 253 0.55 -11.42 -3.80
CA THR A 253 0.19 -12.07 -2.53
C THR A 253 1.35 -12.92 -2.02
N ARG A 254 1.29 -13.34 -0.75
CA ARG A 254 2.34 -14.20 -0.17
C ARG A 254 2.39 -15.59 -0.77
N ASN A 255 1.27 -16.05 -1.31
CA ASN A 255 1.18 -17.34 -1.98
C ASN A 255 1.69 -17.28 -3.43
N GLY A 256 2.20 -16.12 -3.88
CA GLY A 256 2.74 -15.92 -5.23
C GLY A 256 1.68 -15.69 -6.31
N THR A 257 0.41 -15.53 -5.92
CA THR A 257 -0.64 -15.08 -6.85
C THR A 257 -0.61 -13.55 -7.00
N GLU A 258 -1.15 -13.03 -8.09
CA GLU A 258 -1.29 -11.59 -8.29
C GLU A 258 -2.77 -11.18 -8.18
N GLN A 259 -3.05 -10.15 -7.39
CA GLN A 259 -4.34 -9.47 -7.35
C GLN A 259 -4.30 -8.24 -8.26
N LEU A 260 -5.31 -8.09 -9.11
CA LEU A 260 -5.48 -6.89 -9.95
C LEU A 260 -6.60 -6.02 -9.38
N ILE A 261 -6.23 -4.82 -8.96
CA ILE A 261 -7.12 -3.88 -8.29
C ILE A 261 -7.39 -2.72 -9.24
N ASN A 262 -8.65 -2.54 -9.63
CA ASN A 262 -9.05 -1.43 -10.50
C ASN A 262 -9.40 -0.21 -9.66
N ILE A 263 -8.86 0.95 -10.05
CA ILE A 263 -8.98 2.22 -9.34
C ILE A 263 -9.47 3.28 -10.31
N ASN A 264 -10.47 4.03 -9.86
CA ASN A 264 -11.00 5.17 -10.59
C ASN A 264 -10.66 6.46 -9.85
N LEU A 265 -9.46 6.99 -10.08
CA LEU A 265 -9.03 8.26 -9.48
C LEU A 265 -9.87 9.45 -9.94
N TRP A 266 -10.64 9.33 -11.03
CA TRP A 266 -11.57 10.39 -11.41
C TRP A 266 -12.60 10.67 -10.31
N LYS A 267 -13.10 9.63 -9.65
CA LYS A 267 -14.02 9.77 -8.51
C LYS A 267 -13.36 10.45 -7.31
N LEU A 268 -12.08 10.17 -7.05
CA LEU A 268 -11.33 10.91 -6.03
C LEU A 268 -11.26 12.40 -6.36
N LEU A 269 -10.95 12.75 -7.62
CA LEU A 269 -10.75 14.13 -8.04
C LEU A 269 -12.06 14.94 -8.13
N GLN A 270 -13.15 14.34 -8.60
CA GLN A 270 -14.44 15.02 -8.73
C GLN A 270 -15.29 14.96 -7.46
N GLU A 271 -15.37 13.78 -6.83
CA GLU A 271 -16.32 13.50 -5.75
C GLU A 271 -15.63 13.49 -4.38
N GLY A 272 -14.29 13.50 -4.33
CA GLY A 272 -13.54 13.36 -3.08
C GLY A 272 -13.58 11.94 -2.50
N ASP A 273 -13.88 10.93 -3.33
CA ASP A 273 -13.96 9.53 -2.89
C ASP A 273 -12.57 8.99 -2.51
N LEU A 274 -12.23 9.11 -1.21
CA LEU A 274 -10.96 8.65 -0.64
C LEU A 274 -10.74 7.15 -0.77
N SER A 275 -11.78 6.33 -0.98
CA SER A 275 -11.62 4.88 -1.17
C SER A 275 -10.89 4.53 -2.47
N GLN A 276 -10.83 5.47 -3.42
CA GLN A 276 -10.10 5.31 -4.67
C GLN A 276 -8.60 5.60 -4.50
N ASP A 277 -8.17 6.26 -3.42
CA ASP A 277 -6.73 6.48 -3.18
C ASP A 277 -6.12 5.31 -2.41
N LEU A 278 -6.02 4.16 -3.07
CA LEU A 278 -5.57 2.91 -2.46
C LEU A 278 -4.21 3.07 -1.76
N ALA A 279 -4.13 2.63 -0.50
CA ALA A 279 -2.87 2.50 0.21
C ALA A 279 -2.01 1.38 -0.39
N LEU A 280 -0.78 1.71 -0.77
CA LEU A 280 0.15 0.81 -1.43
C LEU A 280 0.95 -0.05 -0.45
N GLN A 281 1.26 -1.26 -0.90
CA GLN A 281 2.08 -2.23 -0.21
C GLN A 281 3.40 -2.45 -0.95
N ARG A 282 4.36 -3.04 -0.23
CA ARG A 282 5.62 -3.48 -0.83
C ARG A 282 5.35 -4.47 -1.96
N GLY A 283 5.94 -4.21 -3.13
CA GLY A 283 5.80 -5.05 -4.32
C GLY A 283 4.65 -4.66 -5.24
N ASP A 284 3.81 -3.69 -4.85
CA ASP A 284 2.74 -3.19 -5.72
C ASP A 284 3.32 -2.60 -7.01
N THR A 285 2.65 -2.90 -8.13
CA THR A 285 2.88 -2.25 -9.42
C THR A 285 1.65 -1.41 -9.77
N VAL A 286 1.80 -0.09 -9.80
CA VAL A 286 0.78 0.85 -10.27
C VAL A 286 0.92 0.98 -11.79
N ILE A 287 -0.13 0.63 -12.51
CA ILE A 287 -0.21 0.62 -13.97
C ILE A 287 -1.21 1.69 -14.38
N ILE A 288 -0.74 2.67 -15.15
CA ILE A 288 -1.56 3.76 -15.67
C ILE A 288 -1.75 3.52 -17.18
N PRO A 289 -2.90 3.01 -17.64
CA PRO A 289 -3.12 2.77 -19.06
C PRO A 289 -3.31 4.07 -19.83
N ALA A 290 -3.13 4.00 -21.15
CA ALA A 290 -3.49 5.10 -22.05
C ALA A 290 -5.00 5.11 -22.32
N VAL A 291 -5.56 6.29 -22.56
CA VAL A 291 -6.93 6.45 -23.03
C VAL A 291 -6.99 6.03 -24.50
N THR A 292 -7.94 5.18 -24.87
CA THR A 292 -8.16 4.77 -26.28
C THR A 292 -8.80 5.86 -27.14
N GLU A 293 -9.61 6.75 -26.55
CA GLU A 293 -10.22 7.93 -27.21
C GLU A 293 -10.27 9.13 -26.24
N ILE A 294 -9.67 10.27 -26.59
CA ILE A 294 -9.62 11.47 -25.74
C ILE A 294 -10.65 12.50 -26.22
N THR A 295 -11.45 13.05 -25.31
CA THR A 295 -12.14 14.32 -25.54
C THR A 295 -11.28 15.49 -25.03
N ALA A 296 -11.19 16.59 -25.78
CA ALA A 296 -10.35 17.74 -25.43
C ALA A 296 -10.67 18.35 -24.04
N ALA A 297 -11.94 18.29 -23.61
CA ALA A 297 -12.37 18.75 -22.29
C ALA A 297 -11.81 17.88 -21.14
N GLU A 298 -11.69 16.56 -21.34
CA GLU A 298 -11.15 15.65 -20.33
C GLU A 298 -9.64 15.80 -20.17
N ALA A 299 -8.91 16.01 -21.28
CA ALA A 299 -7.47 16.29 -21.22
C ALA A 299 -7.15 17.59 -20.46
N ALA A 300 -7.97 18.64 -20.64
CA ALA A 300 -7.83 19.91 -19.93
C ALA A 300 -8.12 19.79 -18.42
N GLN A 301 -9.12 18.99 -18.03
CA GLN A 301 -9.43 18.75 -16.62
C GLN A 301 -8.33 17.96 -15.89
N ILE A 302 -7.74 16.95 -16.54
CA ILE A 302 -6.60 16.20 -15.98
C ILE A 302 -5.38 17.11 -15.80
N ALA A 303 -5.06 17.94 -16.79
CA ALA A 303 -3.96 18.90 -16.75
C ALA A 303 -4.09 19.93 -15.61
N SER A 304 -5.31 20.23 -15.17
CA SER A 304 -5.58 21.15 -14.06
C SER A 304 -5.49 20.53 -12.66
N THR A 305 -5.25 19.22 -12.55
CA THR A 305 -5.25 18.51 -11.26
C THR A 305 -3.84 18.40 -10.63
N ASN A 306 -3.77 18.26 -9.31
CA ASN A 306 -2.53 18.00 -8.54
C ASN A 306 -1.85 16.65 -8.85
N LEU A 307 -2.32 15.91 -9.87
CA LEU A 307 -1.70 14.69 -10.40
C LEU A 307 -0.83 14.97 -11.63
N SER A 308 -0.88 16.17 -12.21
CA SER A 308 0.01 16.62 -13.29
C SER A 308 1.32 17.17 -12.72
N PRO A 309 2.46 17.13 -13.45
CA PRO A 309 3.73 17.67 -12.98
C PRO A 309 3.57 19.15 -12.62
N ASN A 310 4.15 19.62 -11.54
CA ASN A 310 4.05 21.05 -11.18
C ASN A 310 4.80 21.97 -12.16
N ILE A 311 5.79 21.44 -12.89
CA ILE A 311 6.65 22.18 -13.82
C ILE A 311 6.78 21.38 -15.11
N ILE A 312 6.56 22.04 -16.25
CA ILE A 312 6.82 21.54 -17.59
C ILE A 312 7.97 22.33 -18.23
N ARG A 313 8.68 21.68 -19.16
CA ARG A 313 9.74 22.29 -19.95
C ARG A 313 9.22 22.55 -21.35
N VAL A 314 9.35 23.78 -21.85
CA VAL A 314 9.00 24.13 -23.23
C VAL A 314 10.20 24.73 -23.93
N ASN A 315 10.30 24.53 -25.24
CA ASN A 315 11.37 25.10 -26.05
C ASN A 315 10.82 26.25 -26.88
N VAL A 316 11.22 27.48 -26.56
CA VAL A 316 10.80 28.67 -27.30
C VAL A 316 11.93 29.12 -28.20
N SER A 317 11.67 29.23 -29.50
CA SER A 317 12.65 29.61 -30.52
C SER A 317 12.04 30.59 -31.53
N GLY A 318 12.89 31.23 -32.35
CA GLY A 318 12.47 32.22 -33.35
C GLY A 318 12.51 33.66 -32.83
N GLU A 319 11.58 34.48 -33.33
CA GLU A 319 11.53 35.94 -33.09
C GLU A 319 10.93 36.33 -31.71
N VAL A 320 11.53 35.81 -30.65
CA VAL A 320 11.25 36.15 -29.24
C VAL A 320 12.44 36.88 -28.61
N LYS A 321 12.23 37.60 -27.51
CA LYS A 321 13.31 38.36 -26.86
C LYS A 321 14.39 37.46 -26.22
N GLN A 322 13.99 36.36 -25.60
CA GLN A 322 14.90 35.41 -24.94
C GLN A 322 14.61 33.97 -25.38
N PRO A 323 15.08 33.55 -26.57
CA PRO A 323 14.89 32.17 -27.01
C PRO A 323 15.66 31.20 -26.11
N GLY A 324 15.08 30.03 -25.88
CA GLY A 324 15.67 29.01 -25.03
C GLY A 324 14.64 28.05 -24.47
N THR A 325 15.14 27.10 -23.70
CA THR A 325 14.33 26.17 -22.91
C THR A 325 13.86 26.86 -21.64
N VAL A 326 12.56 26.85 -21.37
CA VAL A 326 11.95 27.48 -20.19
C VAL A 326 11.23 26.44 -19.35
N GLU A 327 11.38 26.55 -18.03
CA GLU A 327 10.65 25.76 -17.06
C GLU A 327 9.49 26.61 -16.51
N ILE A 328 8.26 26.20 -16.78
CA ILE A 328 7.03 26.92 -16.45
C ILE A 328 6.03 26.00 -15.73
N PRO A 329 5.08 26.52 -14.93
CA PRO A 329 4.01 25.71 -14.35
C PRO A 329 3.20 24.94 -15.40
N SER A 330 2.72 23.73 -15.09
CA SER A 330 1.98 22.88 -16.07
C SER A 330 0.63 23.42 -16.53
N ASN A 331 0.04 24.36 -15.79
CA ASN A 331 -1.17 25.07 -16.17
C ASN A 331 -0.89 26.33 -17.00
N THR A 332 0.35 26.55 -17.44
CA THR A 332 0.76 27.74 -18.19
C THR A 332 0.27 27.67 -19.64
N THR A 333 -0.34 28.75 -20.08
CA THR A 333 -0.81 28.93 -21.45
C THR A 333 0.30 29.38 -22.40
N LEU A 334 0.07 29.26 -23.71
CA LEU A 334 0.99 29.73 -24.75
C LEU A 334 1.40 31.20 -24.54
N ASN A 335 0.44 32.08 -24.23
CA ASN A 335 0.68 33.50 -24.00
C ASN A 335 1.60 33.72 -22.80
N GLU A 336 1.34 33.05 -21.69
CA GLU A 336 2.13 33.18 -20.46
C GLU A 336 3.56 32.67 -20.66
N ALA A 337 3.74 31.58 -21.41
CA ALA A 337 5.07 31.11 -21.77
C ALA A 337 5.82 32.09 -22.69
N LEU A 338 5.14 32.69 -23.66
CA LEU A 338 5.74 33.74 -24.50
C LEU A 338 6.11 34.98 -23.67
N LEU A 339 5.26 35.37 -22.72
CA LEU A 339 5.57 36.46 -21.79
C LEU A 339 6.75 36.12 -20.88
N SER A 340 6.91 34.86 -20.48
CA SER A 340 8.03 34.41 -19.64
C SER A 340 9.40 34.55 -20.33
N VAL A 341 9.43 34.49 -21.67
CA VAL A 341 10.64 34.78 -22.48
C VAL A 341 10.76 36.25 -22.91
N GLY A 342 9.99 37.13 -22.29
CA GLY A 342 9.97 38.58 -22.58
C GLY A 342 9.06 38.99 -23.73
N GLY A 343 8.29 38.07 -24.30
CA GLY A 343 7.40 38.28 -25.44
C GLY A 343 8.10 38.25 -26.80
N PHE A 344 7.36 38.66 -27.82
CA PHE A 344 7.88 38.81 -29.17
C PHE A 344 8.87 39.97 -29.28
N ASN A 345 9.83 39.86 -30.21
CA ASN A 345 10.66 40.98 -30.62
C ASN A 345 9.94 41.82 -31.71
N GLU A 346 10.50 42.98 -32.08
CA GLU A 346 9.89 43.91 -33.06
C GLU A 346 9.79 43.35 -34.49
N ARG A 347 10.37 42.18 -34.76
CA ARG A 347 10.45 41.53 -36.08
C ARG A 347 9.45 40.36 -36.22
N SER A 348 8.75 40.03 -35.15
CA SER A 348 7.74 38.98 -35.10
C SER A 348 6.43 39.41 -35.75
N GLU A 349 5.69 38.44 -36.27
CA GLU A 349 4.34 38.64 -36.81
C GLU A 349 3.22 38.29 -35.82
N GLU A 350 3.58 38.08 -34.54
CA GLU A 350 2.69 37.55 -33.50
C GLU A 350 2.03 36.22 -33.90
N VAL A 351 2.66 35.49 -34.82
CA VAL A 351 2.27 34.13 -35.24
C VAL A 351 3.30 33.16 -34.69
N VAL A 352 2.83 32.08 -34.07
CA VAL A 352 3.68 30.98 -33.63
C VAL A 352 3.26 29.68 -34.27
N GLU A 353 4.24 28.88 -34.64
CA GLU A 353 4.03 27.47 -34.94
C GLU A 353 4.25 26.69 -33.64
N LEU A 354 3.16 26.14 -33.10
CA LEU A 354 3.22 25.20 -31.98
C LEU A 354 3.42 23.81 -32.55
N ILE A 355 4.57 23.20 -32.22
CA ILE A 355 4.92 21.84 -32.60
C ILE A 355 4.84 20.97 -31.36
N ARG A 356 4.04 19.92 -31.45
CA ARG A 356 3.74 19.02 -30.33
C ARG A 356 3.94 17.58 -30.75
N PHE A 357 4.69 16.86 -29.92
CA PHE A 357 4.88 15.42 -30.07
C PHE A 357 3.71 14.70 -29.42
N ASN A 358 2.96 13.97 -30.24
CA ASN A 358 1.86 13.15 -29.77
C ASN A 358 2.40 11.84 -29.17
N PRO A 359 1.64 11.21 -28.25
CA PRO A 359 2.03 9.95 -27.61
C PRO A 359 2.26 8.78 -28.59
N ASP A 360 1.65 8.82 -29.78
CA ASP A 360 1.81 7.83 -30.85
C ASP A 360 3.11 8.01 -31.67
N GLY A 361 3.94 8.99 -31.30
CA GLY A 361 5.17 9.35 -32.02
C GLY A 361 4.94 10.27 -33.22
N SER A 362 3.69 10.65 -33.51
CA SER A 362 3.39 11.65 -34.53
C SER A 362 3.67 13.07 -34.06
N LEU A 363 3.78 14.00 -35.00
CA LEU A 363 4.00 15.42 -34.74
C LEU A 363 2.79 16.21 -35.22
N THR A 364 2.20 17.02 -34.34
CA THR A 364 1.22 18.04 -34.72
C THR A 364 1.93 19.38 -34.85
N ARG A 365 1.59 20.10 -35.91
CA ARG A 365 2.05 21.46 -36.18
C ARG A 365 0.83 22.33 -36.32
N ARG A 366 0.74 23.39 -35.52
CA ARG A 366 -0.38 24.31 -35.56
C ARG A 366 0.14 25.73 -35.59
N GLU A 367 -0.19 26.45 -36.66
CA GLU A 367 -0.01 27.90 -36.68
C GLU A 367 -1.09 28.55 -35.84
N ILE A 368 -0.68 29.40 -34.90
CA ILE A 368 -1.54 30.09 -33.96
C ILE A 368 -1.24 31.59 -34.09
N GLN A 369 -2.25 32.36 -34.44
CA GLN A 369 -2.20 33.82 -34.31
C GLN A 369 -2.34 34.16 -32.84
N VAL A 370 -1.25 34.65 -32.24
CA VAL A 370 -1.18 34.95 -30.83
C VAL A 370 -1.79 36.32 -30.56
N ASN A 371 -2.65 36.38 -29.56
CA ASN A 371 -3.14 37.63 -29.00
C ASN A 371 -2.84 37.65 -27.50
N LEU A 372 -1.79 38.36 -27.10
CA LEU A 372 -1.30 38.41 -25.71
C LEU A 372 -2.30 39.05 -24.72
N LYS A 373 -3.39 39.64 -25.20
CA LYS A 373 -4.47 40.21 -24.38
C LYS A 373 -5.62 39.24 -24.13
N GLN A 374 -5.64 38.08 -24.80
CA GLN A 374 -6.67 37.05 -24.63
C GLN A 374 -6.28 36.04 -23.54
N GLY A 375 -7.28 35.59 -22.76
CA GLY A 375 -7.14 34.52 -21.77
C GLY A 375 -7.05 33.12 -22.41
N LEU A 376 -7.29 32.07 -21.62
CA LEU A 376 -7.27 30.68 -22.08
C LEU A 376 -8.23 30.46 -23.27
N ASN A 377 -7.71 29.93 -24.39
CA ASN A 377 -8.49 29.61 -25.58
C ASN A 377 -7.81 28.48 -26.37
N ASP A 378 -8.48 27.36 -26.61
CA ASP A 378 -7.86 26.20 -27.26
C ASP A 378 -7.36 26.47 -28.70
N GLU A 379 -7.93 27.45 -29.39
CA GLU A 379 -7.54 27.84 -30.76
C GLU A 379 -6.38 28.85 -30.76
N THR A 380 -6.45 29.89 -29.93
CA THR A 380 -5.51 31.04 -29.98
C THR A 380 -4.53 31.11 -28.81
N ASN A 381 -4.80 30.42 -27.71
CA ASN A 381 -3.97 30.41 -26.50
C ASN A 381 -4.12 29.09 -25.71
N PRO A 382 -3.67 27.95 -26.29
CA PRO A 382 -3.82 26.64 -25.67
C PRO A 382 -2.95 26.48 -24.43
N LEU A 383 -3.29 25.49 -23.59
CA LEU A 383 -2.37 24.96 -22.57
C LEU A 383 -1.18 24.26 -23.22
N LEU A 384 -0.01 24.47 -22.64
CA LEU A 384 1.23 23.88 -23.11
C LEU A 384 1.48 22.53 -22.47
N TRP A 385 2.12 21.64 -23.23
CA TRP A 385 2.57 20.34 -22.76
C TRP A 385 4.07 20.33 -22.57
N ASN A 386 4.55 19.39 -21.77
CA ASN A 386 5.97 19.17 -21.61
C ASN A 386 6.61 18.81 -22.96
N ASN A 387 7.73 19.45 -23.27
CA ASN A 387 8.49 19.41 -24.51
C ASN A 387 7.78 20.00 -25.73
N ASP A 388 6.70 20.77 -25.57
CA ASP A 388 6.18 21.59 -26.66
C ASP A 388 7.28 22.51 -27.20
N ILE A 389 7.33 22.64 -28.52
CA ILE A 389 8.22 23.58 -29.21
C ILE A 389 7.36 24.72 -29.74
N ILE A 390 7.70 25.94 -29.34
CA ILE A 390 7.05 27.17 -29.79
C ILE A 390 8.02 27.88 -30.72
N LEU A 391 7.69 27.95 -32.00
CA LEU A 391 8.49 28.65 -33.00
C LEU A 391 7.80 29.96 -33.39
N ALA A 392 8.35 31.09 -32.95
CA ALA A 392 7.85 32.41 -33.33
C ALA A 392 8.27 32.78 -34.75
N GLY A 393 7.28 33.02 -35.61
CA GLY A 393 7.46 33.34 -37.01
C GLY A 393 8.01 34.75 -37.25
N ARG A 394 8.79 34.89 -38.33
CA ARG A 394 9.26 36.18 -38.85
C ARG A 394 8.18 36.86 -39.68
N SER A 395 8.12 38.19 -39.63
CA SER A 395 7.18 38.93 -40.47
C SER A 395 7.39 38.69 -41.99
N ARG A 396 6.33 38.36 -42.72
CA ARG A 396 6.18 38.36 -44.20
C ARG A 396 6.63 39.68 -44.83
N SER A 397 6.59 40.81 -44.11
CA SER A 397 7.09 42.11 -44.59
C SER A 397 8.62 42.24 -44.60
N ALA A 398 9.34 41.36 -43.89
CA ALA A 398 10.80 41.26 -43.96
C ALA A 398 11.30 40.32 -45.09
N ARG A 399 10.40 39.68 -45.86
CA ARG A 399 10.77 38.85 -47.03
C ARG A 399 10.94 39.65 -48.33
N ILE A 400 10.77 40.98 -48.33
CA ILE A 400 10.81 41.78 -49.58
C ILE A 400 12.00 42.75 -49.67
N THR A 401 12.93 42.81 -48.71
CA THR A 401 14.11 43.71 -48.85
C THR A 401 15.50 43.09 -48.79
N ASP A 402 15.66 41.78 -48.61
CA ASP A 402 16.98 41.13 -48.73
C ASP A 402 17.01 39.99 -49.76
N THR A 403 16.62 40.31 -51.00
CA THR A 403 17.05 39.53 -52.19
C THR A 403 17.61 40.47 -53.26
N LEU A 404 18.67 41.21 -52.89
CA LEU A 404 19.58 41.83 -53.87
C LEU A 404 20.95 42.12 -53.25
N SER A 405 21.58 41.10 -52.68
CA SER A 405 23.02 40.81 -52.85
C SER A 405 23.46 39.70 -51.90
N ASN A 406 24.25 38.78 -52.44
CA ASN A 406 25.06 37.79 -51.75
C ASN A 406 24.31 36.63 -51.09
N ILE A 407 24.13 35.54 -51.86
CA ILE A 407 24.58 34.17 -51.52
C ILE A 407 24.38 33.35 -52.81
N LEU A 408 25.30 33.51 -53.78
CA LEU A 408 25.57 32.52 -54.81
C LEU A 408 27.06 32.59 -55.15
N GLY A 409 27.81 31.63 -54.61
CA GLY A 409 29.18 31.27 -55.00
C GLY A 409 30.27 31.64 -53.97
N PRO A 410 31.17 30.72 -53.56
CA PRO A 410 31.51 29.43 -54.19
C PRO A 410 31.54 28.22 -53.21
N VAL A 411 30.69 27.21 -53.43
CA VAL A 411 30.88 25.84 -52.87
C VAL A 411 30.80 24.81 -54.00
N LEU A 412 31.57 25.03 -55.06
CA LEU A 412 31.66 24.06 -56.16
C LEU A 412 33.05 24.11 -56.81
N GLN A 413 34.10 23.86 -56.02
CA GLN A 413 35.39 23.36 -56.50
C GLN A 413 36.14 22.59 -55.40
N ILE A 414 35.67 21.38 -55.06
CA ILE A 414 36.58 20.27 -54.74
C ILE A 414 35.94 18.99 -55.31
N VAL A 415 36.18 18.74 -56.60
CA VAL A 415 36.14 17.38 -57.15
C VAL A 415 37.53 16.78 -56.91
N PRO A 416 37.66 15.63 -56.22
CA PRO A 416 38.91 14.90 -56.22
C PRO A 416 39.11 14.25 -57.60
N ALA A 417 40.33 14.37 -58.10
CA ALA A 417 40.79 13.75 -59.32
C ALA A 417 40.50 12.24 -59.33
N LEU A 418 39.76 11.76 -60.33
CA LEU A 418 40.04 10.48 -60.97
C LEU A 418 39.63 10.56 -62.45
N ARG A 419 40.66 10.66 -63.31
CA ARG A 419 40.59 10.36 -64.75
C ARG A 419 40.53 8.84 -64.94
N LEU A 420 39.63 8.36 -65.80
CA LEU A 420 39.63 7.09 -66.59
C LEU A 420 38.14 6.90 -67.00
N LEU A 421 37.67 6.83 -68.25
CA LEU A 421 38.12 6.31 -69.56
C LEU A 421 37.27 7.04 -70.65
N LEU A 422 37.85 7.51 -71.78
CA LEU A 422 37.67 6.94 -73.15
C LEU A 422 36.19 6.65 -73.50
N ASP A 423 35.51 7.27 -74.47
CA ASP A 423 35.89 7.81 -75.80
C ASP A 423 35.26 9.18 -76.11
#